data_AF-A4EG06-F1
#
_entry.id   AF-A4EG06-F1
#
_cell.length_a   1.000
_cell.length_b   1.000
_cell.length_c   1.000
_cell.angle_alpha   90.00
_cell.angle_beta   90.00
_cell.angle_gamma   90.00
#
_symmetry.space_group_name_H-M   'P 1'
#
loop_
_entity.id
_entity.type
_entity.pdbx_description
1 polymer ?
#
loop_
_entity_poly.entity_id
_entity_poly.type
_entity_poly.pdbx_seq_one_letter_code
_entity_poly.pdbx_strand_id
1 'polypeptide(L)' 'MAAIHDNRRMWTTMAVDVADKGNALPKELRAQIFYLAEFTDHHSQQVIRGKADPAALIDINMAVLKGLNGQDAS' A
#
# COMPACT_ATOMS: atom_id res chain seq x y z
N MET A 1 -2.02 -14.45 9.92
CA MET A 1 -0.72 -14.11 9.30
C MET A 1 -0.79 -14.04 7.77
N ALA A 2 -1.40 -15.00 7.07
CA ALA A 2 -1.49 -14.98 5.59
C ALA A 2 -1.95 -13.61 5.01
N ALA A 3 -3.06 -13.04 5.50
CA ALA A 3 -3.56 -11.75 5.03
C ALA A 3 -2.56 -10.58 5.17
N ILE A 4 -1.75 -10.54 6.24
CA ILE A 4 -0.74 -9.47 6.42
C ILE A 4 0.43 -9.68 5.45
N HIS A 5 0.84 -10.93 5.23
CA HIS A 5 1.85 -11.25 4.23
C HIS A 5 1.40 -10.92 2.81
N ASP A 6 0.14 -11.21 2.48
CA ASP A 6 -0.43 -10.90 1.16
C ASP A 6 -0.55 -9.39 0.96
N ASN A 7 -1.02 -8.67 1.97
CA ASN A 7 -1.05 -7.21 1.96
C ASN A 7 0.35 -6.62 1.73
N ARG A 8 1.34 -7.09 2.48
CA ARG A 8 2.74 -6.68 2.33
C ARG A 8 3.25 -6.95 0.91
N ARG A 9 2.99 -8.14 0.35
CA ARG A 9 3.41 -8.51 -1.01
C ARG A 9 2.79 -7.61 -2.08
N MET A 10 1.51 -7.29 -1.95
CA MET A 10 0.82 -6.35 -2.83
C MET A 10 1.52 -4.98 -2.83
N TRP A 11 1.76 -4.43 -1.65
CA TRP A 11 2.44 -3.13 -1.49
C TRP A 11 3.88 -3.14 -2.01
N THR A 12 4.64 -4.21 -1.78
CA THR A 12 5.99 -4.35 -2.37
C THR A 12 5.94 -4.35 -3.89
N THR A 13 4.95 -5.01 -4.50
CA THR A 13 4.79 -5.05 -5.96
C THR A 13 4.50 -3.66 -6.51
N MET A 14 3.59 -2.92 -5.87
CA MET A 14 3.29 -1.53 -6.25
C MET A 14 4.52 -0.62 -6.10
N ALA A 15 5.30 -0.76 -5.02
CA ALA A 15 6.51 0.03 -4.81
C ALA A 15 7.55 -0.18 -5.92
N VAL A 16 7.73 -1.43 -6.36
CA VAL A 16 8.63 -1.76 -7.48
C VAL A 16 8.12 -1.14 -8.77
N ASP A 17 6.83 -1.26 -9.07
CA ASP A 17 6.24 -0.70 -10.28
C ASP A 17 6.33 0.83 -10.34
N VAL A 18 5.99 1.54 -9.26
CA VAL A 18 6.06 3.01 -9.22
C VAL A 18 7.49 3.55 -9.14
N ALA A 19 8.48 2.70 -8.80
CA ALA A 19 9.89 3.08 -8.86
C ALA A 19 10.46 3.02 -10.30
N ASP A 20 9.80 2.30 -11.21
CA ASP A 20 10.24 2.19 -12.61
C ASP A 20 10.21 3.56 -13.31
N LYS A 21 11.23 3.85 -14.13
CA LYS A 21 11.32 5.13 -14.85
C LYS A 21 10.24 5.29 -15.93
N GLY A 22 9.75 4.18 -16.47
CA GLY A 22 8.68 4.12 -17.47
C GLY A 22 7.27 4.08 -16.87
N ASN A 23 7.10 4.13 -15.55
CA ASN A 23 5.79 4.20 -14.93
C ASN A 23 5.05 5.50 -15.35
N ALA A 24 3.82 5.35 -15.85
CA ALA A 24 3.04 6.43 -16.46
C ALA A 24 2.32 7.34 -15.43
N LEU A 25 2.35 7.00 -14.14
CA LEU A 25 1.70 7.81 -13.12
C LEU A 25 2.47 9.12 -12.88
N PRO A 26 1.77 10.21 -12.48
CA PRO A 26 2.42 11.44 -12.04
C PRO A 26 3.44 11.18 -10.93
N LYS A 27 4.55 11.93 -10.93
CA LYS A 27 5.65 11.76 -9.97
C LYS A 27 5.15 11.84 -8.53
N GLU A 28 4.21 12.72 -8.26
CA GLU A 28 3.61 12.94 -6.94
C GLU A 28 2.82 11.71 -6.49
N LEU A 29 2.03 11.11 -7.38
CA LEU A 29 1.27 9.91 -7.07
C LEU A 29 2.20 8.71 -6.84
N ARG A 30 3.25 8.57 -7.64
CA ARG A 30 4.29 7.55 -7.44
C ARG A 30 4.94 7.68 -6.06
N ALA A 31 5.29 8.90 -5.66
CA ALA A 31 5.87 9.16 -4.34
C ALA A 31 4.89 8.80 -3.20
N GLN A 32 3.62 9.16 -3.32
CA GLN A 32 2.59 8.80 -2.33
C GLN A 32 2.42 7.28 -2.20
N ILE A 33 2.34 6.55 -3.32
CA ILE A 33 2.25 5.08 -3.32
C ILE A 33 3.49 4.47 -2.67
N PHE A 34 4.68 5.00 -2.97
CA PHE A 34 5.92 4.53 -2.37
C PHE A 34 5.93 4.72 -0.85
N TYR A 35 5.50 5.89 -0.35
CA TYR A 35 5.40 6.14 1.10
C TYR A 35 4.39 5.21 1.79
N LEU A 36 3.24 4.95 1.16
CA LEU A 36 2.25 4.02 1.71
C LEU A 36 2.79 2.58 1.72
N ALA A 37 3.60 2.19 0.74
CA ALA A 37 4.25 0.89 0.72
C ALA A 37 5.27 0.74 1.85
N GLU A 38 6.11 1.75 2.10
CA GLU A 38 7.07 1.74 3.22
C GLU A 38 6.35 1.67 4.58
N PHE A 39 5.32 2.48 4.77
CA PHE A 39 4.50 2.41 5.98
C PHE A 39 3.91 1.02 6.18
N THR A 40 3.32 0.45 5.12
CA THR A 40 2.67 -0.85 5.18
C THR A 40 3.67 -1.97 5.49
N ASP A 41 4.86 -1.95 4.90
CA ASP A 41 5.92 -2.89 5.22
C ASP A 41 6.33 -2.80 6.69
N HIS A 42 6.64 -1.59 7.17
CA HIS A 42 7.04 -1.35 8.55
C HIS A 42 5.96 -1.81 9.54
N HIS A 43 4.71 -1.35 9.36
CA HIS A 43 3.61 -1.67 10.27
C HIS A 43 3.23 -3.14 10.24
N SER A 44 3.28 -3.78 9.05
CA SER A 44 3.06 -5.23 8.93
C SER A 44 4.06 -6.04 9.75
N GLN A 45 5.34 -5.66 9.77
CA GLN A 45 6.35 -6.31 10.60
C GLN A 45 6.03 -6.17 12.10
N GLN A 46 5.52 -5.02 12.52
CA GLN A 46 5.14 -4.77 13.91
C GLN A 46 3.91 -5.59 14.31
N VAL A 47 2.90 -5.71 13.45
CA VAL A 47 1.72 -6.58 13.70
C VAL A 47 2.12 -8.05 13.76
N ILE A 48 2.98 -8.53 12.83
CA ILE A 48 3.47 -9.91 12.84
C ILE A 48 4.20 -10.24 14.15
N ARG A 49 4.94 -9.28 14.71
CA ARG A 49 5.65 -9.39 15.99
C ARG A 49 4.73 -9.22 17.22
N GLY A 50 3.43 -8.99 17.04
CA GLY A 50 2.48 -8.71 18.13
C GLY A 50 2.69 -7.36 18.80
N LYS A 51 3.34 -6.41 18.12
CA LYS A 51 3.71 -5.08 18.65
C LYS A 51 2.79 -3.95 18.18
N ALA A 52 1.83 -4.24 17.30
CA ALA A 52 0.89 -3.28 16.75
C ALA A 52 -0.43 -3.97 16.34
N ASP A 53 -1.48 -3.17 16.20
CA ASP A 53 -2.80 -3.59 15.73
C ASP A 53 -2.95 -3.40 14.20
N PRO A 54 -3.65 -4.29 13.47
CA PRO A 54 -3.81 -4.17 12.03
C PRO A 54 -4.77 -3.08 11.54
N ALA A 55 -5.51 -2.36 12.40
CA ALA A 55 -6.52 -1.38 11.98
C ALA A 55 -5.99 -0.35 10.97
N ALA A 56 -4.77 0.18 11.18
CA ALA A 56 -4.16 1.14 10.25
C ALA A 56 -3.97 0.57 8.83
N LEU A 57 -3.64 -0.72 8.70
CA LEU A 57 -3.52 -1.37 7.39
C LEU A 57 -4.88 -1.52 6.71
N ILE A 58 -5.92 -1.82 7.49
CA ILE A 58 -7.29 -1.94 7.00
C ILE A 58 -7.77 -0.59 6.48
N ASP A 59 -7.56 0.48 7.24
CA ASP A 59 -7.96 1.85 6.87
C ASP A 59 -7.29 2.31 5.58
N ILE A 60 -5.98 2.10 5.45
CA ILE A 60 -5.22 2.43 4.23
C ILE A 60 -5.75 1.66 3.03
N ASN A 61 -5.91 0.34 3.14
CA ASN A 61 -6.38 -0.48 2.04
C ASN A 61 -7.81 -0.10 1.61
N MET A 62 -8.69 0.20 2.58
CA MET A 62 -10.04 0.67 2.28
C MET A 62 -10.03 2.04 1.59
N ALA A 63 -9.20 2.98 2.05
CA ALA A 63 -9.09 4.30 1.44
C ALA A 63 -8.61 4.20 -0.02
N VAL A 64 -7.60 3.35 -0.29
CA VAL A 64 -7.08 3.10 -1.63
C VAL A 64 -8.14 2.45 -2.51
N LEU A 65 -8.82 1.39 -2.05
CA LEU A 65 -9.89 0.72 -2.81
C LEU A 65 -11.05 1.69 -3.14
N LYS A 66 -11.44 2.55 -2.20
CA LYS A 66 -12.43 3.60 -2.44
C LYS A 66 -11.97 4.59 -3.51
N GLY A 67 -10.71 5.02 -3.45
CA GLY A 67 -10.13 5.92 -4.46
C GLY A 67 -10.06 5.30 -5.86
N LEU A 68 -9.82 3.99 -5.96
CA LEU A 68 -9.85 3.27 -7.23
C LEU A 68 -11.28 3.12 -7.78
N ASN A 69 -12.23 2.71 -6.95
CA ASN A 69 -13.64 2.55 -7.36
C ASN A 69 -14.32 3.89 -7.70
N GLY A 70 -13.82 5.01 -7.15
CA GLY A 70 -14.30 6.35 -7.47
C GLY A 70 -13.81 6.89 -8.82
N GLN A 71 -12.75 6.29 -9.40
CA GLN A 71 -12.25 6.66 -10.73
C GLN A 71 -13.09 6.06 -11.87
N ASP A 72 -13.89 5.02 -11.61
CA ASP A 72 -14.81 4.44 -12.61
C ASP A 72 -16.10 5.27 -12.81
N ALA A 73 -16.29 6.36 -12.04
CA ALA A 73 -17.50 7.21 -12.07
C ALA A 73 -17.25 8.61 -12.66
N SER A 74 -16.16 8.83 -13.40
CA SER A 74 -15.84 10.11 -14.07
C SER A 74 -15.44 9.93 -15.51
#